data_AF-A0A969HB57-F1
#
_entry.id   AF-A0A969HB57-F1
#
_cell.length_a   1.000
_cell.length_b   1.000
_cell.length_c   1.000
_cell.angle_alpha   90.00
_cell.angle_beta   90.00
_cell.angle_gamma   90.00
#
_symmetry.space_group_name_H-M   'P 1'
#
loop_
_entity.id
_entity.type
_entity.pdbx_description
1 polymer ?
#
loop_
_entity_poly.entity_id
_entity_poly.type
_entity_poly.pdbx_seq_one_letter_code
_entity_poly.pdbx_strand_id
1 'polypeptide(L)'
;MNSVGTMQLALFPFEQEKPATNGSFVAKGEELGTFKDSLRAPIHRWFKYPAGYSYKFVEVGFELFEVKSGDWVYDPFSGSGTTILCAKQKGINAYGVEAHSFVHWVADVKLYWEFNLEYLNQQIEHLLTKSRAFVRQQIQDINIAGVFPELIYKCYHPQDLKTLYLLREFIQNQIEDQYIQNLFSLALTDTLRNAADARTGWPYVAPRKDNQEMPLKDGFTIFQKMVRQMYSDLQTVQAATQSVPPCEIYNVSGDSRQRQNLADNQVKLALTSPPYLNNYDYADRTRLETYFWGITQSWQDISRNFRDKLIVAATTQVNRSKYQVETAVSSEIKEISPQVYNFLQESVLELAQRRLQKGGKKDYDLMVALYFNDLVPVIKETYRVLEPDGHFCLVLGDSAPYGVHIQTDQVIGQLGLGLGFRDFKYEELRQRGGKWKENPQRHNVPLREGVVILTK
;
A
#
# COMPACT_ATOMS: atom_id res chain seq x y z
N MET A 1 7.29 27.09 -39.88
CA MET A 1 6.53 25.94 -39.36
C MET A 1 7.44 24.71 -39.49
N ASN A 2 8.20 24.37 -38.45
CA ASN A 2 8.96 23.13 -38.42
C ASN A 2 8.42 22.29 -37.26
N SER A 3 7.71 21.21 -37.61
CA SER A 3 7.25 20.19 -36.69
C SER A 3 8.46 19.39 -36.21
N VAL A 4 8.87 19.60 -34.96
CA VAL A 4 9.80 18.69 -34.28
C VAL A 4 9.01 17.42 -33.97
N GLY A 5 9.25 16.37 -34.76
CA GLY A 5 8.71 15.05 -34.51
C GLY A 5 9.18 14.54 -33.15
N THR A 6 8.24 14.10 -32.32
CA THR A 6 8.52 13.30 -31.13
C THR A 6 9.19 12.01 -31.57
N MET A 7 10.52 11.92 -31.42
CA MET A 7 11.26 10.68 -31.54
C MET A 7 10.80 9.78 -30.39
N GLN A 8 10.05 8.73 -30.73
CA GLN A 8 9.70 7.68 -29.79
C GLN A 8 10.99 6.90 -29.53
N LEU A 9 11.54 6.99 -28.31
CA LEU A 9 12.69 6.19 -27.89
C LEU A 9 12.42 4.72 -28.23
N ALA A 10 13.39 4.08 -28.89
CA ALA A 10 13.24 2.74 -29.44
C ALA A 10 12.79 1.77 -28.34
N LEU A 11 11.66 1.11 -28.60
CA LEU A 11 11.14 0.00 -27.81
C LEU A 11 12.22 -1.08 -27.70
N PHE A 12 12.42 -1.62 -26.49
CA PHE A 12 13.27 -2.78 -26.27
C PHE A 12 12.91 -3.89 -27.28
N PRO A 13 13.86 -4.39 -28.09
CA PRO A 13 13.60 -5.44 -29.06
C PRO A 13 13.64 -6.80 -28.36
N PHE A 14 12.60 -7.15 -27.61
CA PHE A 14 12.40 -8.51 -27.15
C PHE A 14 10.98 -8.97 -27.51
N GLU A 15 10.91 -10.05 -28.28
CA GLU A 15 9.65 -10.73 -28.60
C GLU A 15 9.02 -11.26 -27.31
N GLN A 16 7.76 -10.90 -27.07
CA GLN A 16 6.98 -11.43 -25.96
C GLN A 16 6.37 -12.78 -26.37
N GLU A 17 6.85 -13.88 -25.78
CA GLU A 17 6.11 -15.14 -25.83
C GLU A 17 4.80 -14.99 -25.03
N LYS A 18 3.66 -15.29 -25.66
CA LYS A 18 2.36 -15.35 -24.97
C LYS A 18 2.31 -16.61 -24.10
N PRO A 19 2.04 -16.51 -22.79
CA PRO A 19 1.98 -17.70 -21.95
C PRO A 19 0.75 -18.56 -22.25
N ALA A 20 0.90 -19.87 -22.07
CA ALA A 20 -0.17 -20.85 -22.16
C ALA A 20 -1.26 -20.57 -21.11
N THR A 21 -2.52 -20.83 -21.48
CA THR A 21 -3.73 -20.40 -20.74
C THR A 21 -4.05 -21.19 -19.48
N ASN A 22 -3.29 -22.23 -19.13
CA ASN A 22 -3.42 -22.98 -17.89
C ASN A 22 -2.17 -22.76 -17.04
N GLY A 23 -2.31 -22.08 -15.90
CA GLY A 23 -1.20 -21.81 -14.97
C GLY A 23 -0.64 -20.39 -14.97
N SER A 24 -1.49 -19.36 -15.18
CA SER A 24 -1.09 -17.94 -15.13
C SER A 24 -2.02 -17.11 -14.26
N PHE A 25 -1.53 -15.98 -13.73
CA PHE A 25 -2.37 -15.00 -13.02
C PHE A 25 -3.41 -14.40 -13.96
N VAL A 26 -3.06 -14.17 -15.23
CA VAL A 26 -3.96 -13.59 -16.24
C VAL A 26 -5.22 -14.44 -16.44
N ALA A 27 -5.08 -15.77 -16.46
CA ALA A 27 -6.21 -16.69 -16.59
C ALA A 27 -7.22 -16.59 -15.44
N LYS A 28 -6.82 -16.00 -14.31
CA LYS A 28 -7.61 -15.86 -13.08
C LYS A 28 -8.23 -14.46 -12.90
N GLY A 29 -7.95 -13.51 -13.80
CA GLY A 29 -8.74 -12.28 -14.01
C GLY A 29 -8.06 -10.95 -13.68
N GLU A 30 -8.56 -9.86 -14.28
CA GLU A 30 -7.97 -8.51 -14.19
C GLU A 30 -8.05 -7.85 -12.79
N GLU A 31 -8.93 -8.36 -11.91
CA GLU A 31 -9.19 -7.73 -10.60
C GLU A 31 -8.14 -8.06 -9.53
N LEU A 32 -7.23 -9.00 -9.82
CA LEU A 32 -6.16 -9.44 -8.91
C LEU A 32 -5.26 -8.29 -8.42
N GLY A 33 -4.98 -7.33 -9.30
CA GLY A 33 -4.16 -6.15 -8.97
C GLY A 33 -4.85 -5.10 -8.10
N THR A 34 -6.09 -5.30 -7.64
CA THR A 34 -6.85 -4.28 -6.91
C THR A 34 -7.48 -4.78 -5.62
N PHE A 35 -7.52 -3.94 -4.58
CA PHE A 35 -8.13 -4.25 -3.28
C PHE A 35 -9.67 -4.45 -3.30
N LYS A 36 -10.33 -4.48 -4.46
CA LYS A 36 -11.79 -4.47 -4.54
C LYS A 36 -12.46 -5.65 -3.84
N ASP A 37 -11.95 -6.86 -4.08
CA ASP A 37 -12.47 -8.08 -3.44
C ASP A 37 -12.23 -8.07 -1.93
N SER A 38 -11.08 -7.54 -1.51
CA SER A 38 -10.68 -7.41 -0.11
C SER A 38 -11.63 -6.53 0.72
N LEU A 39 -12.44 -5.67 0.08
CA LEU A 39 -13.45 -4.86 0.76
C LEU A 39 -14.62 -5.69 1.33
N ARG A 40 -14.77 -6.94 0.90
CA ARG A 40 -15.85 -7.84 1.36
C ARG A 40 -15.34 -9.02 2.17
N ALA A 41 -14.06 -9.37 2.03
CA ALA A 41 -13.44 -10.48 2.72
C ALA A 41 -13.28 -10.20 4.24
N PRO A 42 -13.61 -11.18 5.11
CA PRO A 42 -13.40 -11.07 6.55
C PRO A 42 -11.96 -10.67 6.89
N ILE A 43 -11.80 -9.82 7.90
CA ILE A 43 -10.51 -9.26 8.35
C ILE A 43 -9.87 -8.30 7.34
N HIS A 44 -9.76 -8.65 6.06
CA HIS A 44 -9.21 -7.77 5.03
C HIS A 44 -9.96 -6.43 4.96
N ARG A 45 -11.29 -6.47 5.13
CA ARG A 45 -12.17 -5.29 5.09
C ARG A 45 -12.08 -4.37 6.32
N TRP A 46 -11.30 -4.70 7.34
CA TRP A 46 -11.17 -3.91 8.57
C TRP A 46 -10.50 -2.56 8.35
N PHE A 47 -9.79 -2.39 7.24
CA PHE A 47 -9.25 -1.12 6.80
C PHE A 47 -9.21 -1.06 5.27
N LYS A 48 -9.90 -0.09 4.68
CA LYS A 48 -9.84 0.13 3.23
C LYS A 48 -8.45 0.66 2.82
N TYR A 49 -7.67 -0.17 2.13
CA TYR A 49 -6.35 0.18 1.59
C TYR A 49 -6.32 0.04 0.06
N PRO A 50 -6.80 1.03 -0.71
CA PRO A 50 -6.98 0.91 -2.17
C PRO A 50 -5.69 0.69 -2.97
N ALA A 51 -4.53 0.96 -2.35
CA ALA A 51 -3.24 0.73 -2.97
C ALA A 51 -2.71 -0.70 -2.76
N GLY A 52 -3.42 -1.54 -1.99
CA GLY A 52 -3.14 -2.97 -1.89
C GLY A 52 -3.71 -3.77 -3.07
N TYR A 53 -3.11 -4.92 -3.35
CA TYR A 53 -3.65 -5.92 -4.27
C TYR A 53 -4.75 -6.77 -3.62
N SER A 54 -5.46 -7.56 -4.43
CA SER A 54 -6.52 -8.45 -3.98
C SER A 54 -5.97 -9.61 -3.17
N TYR A 55 -6.69 -10.06 -2.12
CA TYR A 55 -6.34 -11.32 -1.44
C TYR A 55 -6.31 -12.51 -2.41
N LYS A 56 -7.12 -12.48 -3.47
CA LYS A 56 -7.13 -13.52 -4.51
C LYS A 56 -5.82 -13.61 -5.29
N PHE A 57 -5.08 -12.50 -5.44
CA PHE A 57 -3.75 -12.54 -6.06
C PHE A 57 -2.83 -13.46 -5.26
N VAL A 58 -2.90 -13.38 -3.93
CA VAL A 58 -2.10 -14.22 -3.04
C VAL A 58 -2.54 -15.68 -3.13
N GLU A 59 -3.86 -15.94 -3.07
CA GLU A 59 -4.37 -17.31 -3.18
C GLU A 59 -3.99 -17.97 -4.51
N VAL A 60 -4.12 -17.23 -5.62
CA VAL A 60 -3.69 -17.70 -6.94
C VAL A 60 -2.17 -17.95 -6.95
N GLY A 61 -1.37 -17.05 -6.36
CA GLY A 61 0.08 -17.26 -6.26
C GLY A 61 0.43 -18.53 -5.48
N PHE A 62 -0.25 -18.78 -4.36
CA PHE A 62 -0.05 -20.01 -3.58
C PHE A 62 -0.41 -21.27 -4.38
N GLU A 63 -1.50 -21.23 -5.15
CA GLU A 63 -1.88 -22.33 -6.05
C GLU A 63 -0.85 -22.55 -7.16
N LEU A 64 -0.47 -21.48 -7.87
CA LEU A 64 0.42 -21.55 -9.04
C LEU A 64 1.82 -22.05 -8.70
N PHE A 65 2.33 -21.68 -7.53
CA PHE A 65 3.68 -22.05 -7.07
C PHE A 65 3.65 -23.14 -6.00
N GLU A 66 2.52 -23.85 -5.87
CA GLU A 66 2.33 -24.99 -4.99
C GLU A 66 2.79 -24.76 -3.54
N VAL A 67 2.50 -23.57 -2.99
CA VAL A 67 2.83 -23.20 -1.61
C VAL A 67 1.96 -24.00 -0.65
N LYS A 68 2.59 -24.66 0.31
CA LYS A 68 1.96 -25.55 1.28
C LYS A 68 2.25 -25.08 2.71
N SER A 69 1.49 -25.61 3.66
CA SER A 69 1.79 -25.39 5.07
C SER A 69 3.22 -25.83 5.40
N GLY A 70 3.91 -25.04 6.21
CA GLY A 70 5.35 -25.20 6.51
C GLY A 70 6.28 -24.42 5.58
N ASP A 71 5.86 -24.12 4.34
CA ASP A 71 6.61 -23.24 3.44
C ASP A 71 6.64 -21.81 4.01
N TRP A 72 7.61 -21.01 3.55
CA TRP A 72 7.72 -19.60 3.88
C TRP A 72 7.39 -18.70 2.69
N VAL A 73 6.62 -17.66 2.95
CA VAL A 73 6.32 -16.59 1.99
C VAL A 73 6.82 -15.23 2.47
N TYR A 74 7.24 -14.39 1.53
CA TYR A 74 7.80 -13.07 1.83
C TYR A 74 7.04 -11.95 1.12
N ASP A 75 6.75 -10.88 1.84
CA ASP A 75 6.22 -9.64 1.26
C ASP A 75 7.09 -8.45 1.70
N PRO A 76 8.02 -7.97 0.83
CA PRO A 76 8.84 -6.81 1.15
C PRO A 76 8.04 -5.50 1.27
N PHE A 77 6.77 -5.44 0.85
CA PHE A 77 5.94 -4.23 0.99
C PHE A 77 4.55 -4.63 1.48
N SER A 78 4.49 -5.18 2.69
CA SER A 78 3.32 -5.91 3.20
C SER A 78 2.05 -5.07 3.34
N GLY A 79 2.17 -3.74 3.43
CA GLY A 79 1.03 -2.85 3.49
C GLY A 79 0.14 -3.17 4.69
N SER A 80 -1.17 -3.24 4.45
CA SER A 80 -2.14 -3.65 5.48
C SER A 80 -2.19 -5.17 5.71
N GLY A 81 -1.19 -5.92 5.23
CA GLY A 81 -0.95 -7.32 5.58
C GLY A 81 -1.67 -8.35 4.70
N THR A 82 -2.01 -8.05 3.44
CA THR A 82 -2.78 -8.99 2.60
C THR A 82 -2.08 -10.35 2.45
N THR A 83 -0.80 -10.40 2.04
CA THR A 83 -0.07 -11.68 1.90
C THR A 83 0.01 -12.46 3.20
N ILE A 84 0.42 -11.80 4.28
CA ILE A 84 0.63 -12.46 5.58
C ILE A 84 -0.70 -12.90 6.23
N LEU A 85 -1.81 -12.19 5.98
CA LEU A 85 -3.15 -12.65 6.38
C LEU A 85 -3.57 -13.91 5.64
N CYS A 86 -3.41 -13.95 4.31
CA CYS A 86 -3.72 -15.13 3.52
C CYS A 86 -2.85 -16.33 3.90
N ALA A 87 -1.58 -16.09 4.22
CA ALA A 87 -0.67 -17.12 4.71
C ALA A 87 -1.15 -17.68 6.07
N LYS A 88 -1.50 -16.81 7.02
CA LYS A 88 -2.05 -17.21 8.34
C LYS A 88 -3.32 -18.04 8.18
N GLN A 89 -4.22 -17.66 7.27
CA GLN A 89 -5.47 -18.39 7.00
C GLN A 89 -5.24 -19.81 6.47
N LYS A 90 -4.07 -20.11 5.91
CA LYS A 90 -3.72 -21.41 5.32
C LYS A 90 -2.62 -22.14 6.09
N GLY A 91 -2.16 -21.62 7.23
CA GLY A 91 -1.12 -22.26 8.04
C GLY A 91 0.25 -22.24 7.36
N ILE A 92 0.54 -21.18 6.61
CA ILE A 92 1.80 -20.96 5.88
C ILE A 92 2.63 -19.94 6.66
N ASN A 93 3.93 -20.18 6.79
CA ASN A 93 4.82 -19.24 7.48
C ASN A 93 5.00 -17.99 6.62
N ALA A 94 5.02 -16.81 7.23
CA ALA A 94 5.07 -15.57 6.47
C ALA A 94 5.91 -14.48 7.14
N TYR A 95 6.62 -13.74 6.31
CA TYR A 95 7.41 -12.58 6.72
C TYR A 95 7.02 -11.38 5.87
N GLY A 96 6.47 -10.34 6.49
CA GLY A 96 6.07 -9.10 5.82
C GLY A 96 6.84 -7.91 6.39
N VAL A 97 7.24 -6.97 5.53
CA VAL A 97 7.96 -5.75 5.91
C VAL A 97 7.15 -4.52 5.52
N GLU A 98 6.93 -3.60 6.47
CA GLU A 98 6.24 -2.33 6.23
C GLU A 98 6.91 -1.17 6.99
N ALA A 99 7.36 -0.16 6.23
CA ALA A 99 8.08 0.99 6.78
C ALA A 99 7.14 2.05 7.37
N HIS A 100 5.89 2.11 6.92
CA HIS A 100 4.88 3.03 7.43
C HIS A 100 4.26 2.48 8.72
N SER A 101 4.77 2.92 9.87
CA SER A 101 4.39 2.36 11.19
C SER A 101 2.88 2.36 11.49
N PHE A 102 2.11 3.35 11.04
CA PHE A 102 0.64 3.30 11.17
C PHE A 102 -0.01 2.17 10.33
N VAL A 103 0.46 1.93 9.11
CA VAL A 103 -0.05 0.86 8.24
C VAL A 103 0.40 -0.51 8.77
N HIS A 104 1.62 -0.59 9.29
CA HIS A 104 2.14 -1.76 10.01
C HIS A 104 1.25 -2.10 11.23
N TRP A 105 0.89 -1.11 12.06
CA TRP A 105 -0.04 -1.31 13.18
C TRP A 105 -1.42 -1.81 12.71
N VAL A 106 -1.95 -1.29 11.59
CA VAL A 106 -3.20 -1.81 11.01
C VAL A 106 -3.08 -3.30 10.69
N ALA A 107 -1.96 -3.74 10.13
CA ALA A 107 -1.72 -5.16 9.86
C ALA A 107 -1.60 -5.98 11.15
N ASP A 108 -0.90 -5.49 12.19
CA ASP A 108 -0.80 -6.16 13.50
C ASP A 108 -2.16 -6.45 14.12
N VAL A 109 -3.05 -5.45 14.15
CA VAL A 109 -4.40 -5.62 14.71
C VAL A 109 -5.21 -6.64 13.89
N LYS A 110 -5.07 -6.62 12.56
CA LYS A 110 -5.72 -7.59 11.68
C LYS A 110 -5.18 -9.02 11.86
N LEU A 111 -3.92 -9.17 12.26
CA LEU A 111 -3.27 -10.48 12.44
C LEU A 111 -3.56 -11.10 13.80
N TYR A 112 -4.11 -10.37 14.78
CA TYR A 112 -4.43 -10.92 16.09
C TYR A 112 -5.84 -11.53 16.10
N TRP A 113 -5.92 -12.87 16.16
CA TRP A 113 -7.17 -13.62 16.14
C TRP A 113 -7.43 -14.38 17.42
N GLU A 114 -6.51 -14.37 18.38
CA GLU A 114 -6.46 -15.28 19.52
C GLU A 114 -7.44 -14.90 20.66
N PHE A 115 -8.44 -14.08 20.36
CA PHE A 115 -9.48 -13.70 21.30
C PHE A 115 -10.32 -14.92 21.74
N ASN A 116 -10.64 -14.99 23.03
CA ASN A 116 -11.79 -15.77 23.47
C ASN A 116 -13.07 -15.04 23.02
N LEU A 117 -13.82 -15.62 22.09
CA LEU A 117 -14.98 -14.96 21.46
C LEU A 117 -16.11 -14.66 22.45
N GLU A 118 -16.35 -15.53 23.42
CA GLU A 118 -17.40 -15.31 24.43
C GLU A 118 -17.06 -14.12 25.32
N TYR A 119 -15.83 -14.09 25.84
CA TYR A 119 -15.33 -12.97 26.63
C TYR A 119 -15.31 -11.68 25.81
N LEU A 120 -14.81 -11.72 24.57
CA LEU A 120 -14.76 -10.56 23.68
C LEU A 120 -16.17 -10.00 23.43
N ASN A 121 -17.18 -10.84 23.20
CA ASN A 121 -18.55 -10.40 23.00
C ASN A 121 -19.11 -9.68 24.24
N GLN A 122 -18.86 -10.23 25.45
CA GLN A 122 -19.25 -9.58 26.70
C GLN A 122 -18.57 -8.22 26.86
N GLN A 123 -17.26 -8.13 26.57
CA GLN A 123 -16.53 -6.87 26.60
C GLN A 123 -17.05 -5.87 25.56
N ILE A 124 -17.35 -6.31 24.34
CA ILE A 124 -17.88 -5.44 23.29
C ILE A 124 -19.19 -4.78 23.72
N GLU A 125 -20.16 -5.55 24.20
CA GLU A 125 -21.46 -5.00 24.59
C GLU A 125 -21.35 -4.07 25.82
N HIS A 126 -20.48 -4.43 26.78
CA HIS A 126 -20.16 -3.57 27.93
C HIS A 126 -19.51 -2.25 27.52
N LEU A 127 -18.46 -2.30 26.69
CA LEU A 127 -17.70 -1.13 26.26
C LEU A 127 -18.51 -0.23 25.32
N LEU A 128 -19.33 -0.79 24.44
CA LEU A 128 -20.26 -0.01 23.61
C LEU A 128 -21.30 0.71 24.46
N THR A 129 -21.82 0.06 25.51
CA THR A 129 -22.76 0.70 26.44
C THR A 129 -22.09 1.83 27.22
N LYS A 130 -20.91 1.59 27.79
CA LYS A 130 -20.12 2.58 28.53
C LYS A 130 -19.69 3.77 27.68
N SER A 131 -19.14 3.52 26.49
CA SER A 131 -18.73 4.57 25.55
C SER A 131 -19.90 5.44 25.11
N ARG A 132 -21.09 4.86 24.88
CA ARG A 132 -22.31 5.62 24.57
C ARG A 132 -22.70 6.57 25.70
N ALA A 133 -22.65 6.08 26.94
CA ALA A 133 -22.93 6.89 28.12
C ALA A 133 -21.88 8.01 28.29
N PHE A 134 -20.60 7.68 28.13
CA PHE A 134 -19.47 8.62 28.19
C PHE A 134 -19.63 9.76 27.18
N VAL A 135 -19.91 9.43 25.91
CA VAL A 135 -20.17 10.43 24.86
C VAL A 135 -21.36 11.31 25.22
N ARG A 136 -22.50 10.71 25.59
CA ARG A 136 -23.74 11.46 25.91
C ARG A 136 -23.55 12.45 27.06
N GLN A 137 -22.79 12.09 28.07
CA GLN A 137 -22.55 12.93 29.24
C GLN A 137 -21.66 14.15 28.94
N GLN A 138 -20.77 14.06 27.96
CA GLN A 138 -19.72 15.08 27.74
C GLN A 138 -19.88 15.88 26.44
N ILE A 139 -20.71 15.43 25.50
CA ILE A 139 -20.75 16.00 24.14
C ILE A 139 -21.16 17.49 24.09
N GLN A 140 -21.97 17.96 25.04
CA GLN A 140 -22.39 19.36 25.08
C GLN A 140 -21.24 20.27 25.55
N ASP A 141 -20.52 19.85 26.58
CA ASP A 141 -19.51 20.68 27.26
C ASP A 141 -18.11 20.56 26.67
N ILE A 142 -17.84 19.51 25.89
CA ILE A 142 -16.50 19.28 25.33
C ILE A 142 -16.07 20.40 24.36
N ASN A 143 -14.92 21.01 24.65
CA ASN A 143 -14.25 21.92 23.75
C ASN A 143 -13.12 21.19 23.03
N ILE A 144 -13.22 21.12 21.70
CA ILE A 144 -12.21 20.47 20.85
C ILE A 144 -11.38 21.46 20.04
N ALA A 145 -11.42 22.76 20.36
CA ALA A 145 -10.64 23.77 19.67
C ALA A 145 -9.13 23.55 19.90
N GLY A 146 -8.35 23.57 18.82
CA GLY A 146 -6.90 23.35 18.87
C GLY A 146 -6.45 21.90 19.04
N VAL A 147 -7.38 20.95 19.21
CA VAL A 147 -7.08 19.51 19.34
C VAL A 147 -6.55 18.93 18.03
N PHE A 148 -7.05 19.39 16.88
CA PHE A 148 -6.73 18.82 15.58
C PHE A 148 -6.13 19.85 14.61
N PRO A 149 -5.40 19.41 13.57
CA PRO A 149 -5.11 20.26 12.42
C PRO A 149 -6.39 20.69 11.68
N GLU A 150 -6.34 21.83 10.98
CA GLU A 150 -7.48 22.45 10.28
C GLU A 150 -8.23 21.46 9.35
N LEU A 151 -7.49 20.54 8.72
CA LEU A 151 -8.04 19.52 7.84
C LEU A 151 -9.15 18.71 8.51
N ILE A 152 -8.97 18.30 9.78
CA ILE A 152 -9.94 17.45 10.48
C ILE A 152 -11.25 18.20 10.68
N TYR A 153 -11.22 19.44 11.15
CA TYR A 153 -12.43 20.25 11.34
C TYR A 153 -13.23 20.43 10.03
N LYS A 154 -12.54 20.49 8.88
CA LYS A 154 -13.19 20.64 7.57
C LYS A 154 -13.75 19.33 6.99
N CYS A 155 -13.53 18.19 7.64
CA CYS A 155 -13.97 16.87 7.15
C CYS A 155 -15.26 16.37 7.81
N TYR A 156 -15.67 16.94 8.94
CA TYR A 156 -16.73 16.38 9.78
C TYR A 156 -17.72 17.46 10.24
N HIS A 157 -18.99 17.09 10.33
CA HIS A 157 -19.95 17.87 11.10
C HIS A 157 -19.43 18.04 12.54
N PRO A 158 -19.50 19.24 13.17
CA PRO A 158 -18.90 19.49 14.48
C PRO A 158 -19.34 18.51 15.57
N GLN A 159 -20.60 18.10 15.57
CA GLN A 159 -21.14 17.15 16.54
C GLN A 159 -20.63 15.71 16.32
N ASP A 160 -20.42 15.30 15.07
CA ASP A 160 -19.78 14.01 14.77
C ASP A 160 -18.31 14.04 15.17
N LEU A 161 -17.58 15.14 14.92
CA LEU A 161 -16.19 15.25 15.35
C LEU A 161 -16.04 15.19 16.88
N LYS A 162 -16.91 15.89 17.63
CA LYS A 162 -16.97 15.77 19.10
C LYS A 162 -17.24 14.34 19.54
N THR A 163 -18.17 13.64 18.88
CA THR A 163 -18.48 12.24 19.15
C THR A 163 -17.27 11.33 18.92
N LEU A 164 -16.62 11.45 17.76
CA LEU A 164 -15.44 10.67 17.41
C LEU A 164 -14.29 10.95 18.36
N TYR A 165 -14.07 12.22 18.73
CA TYR A 165 -13.04 12.60 19.70
C TYR A 165 -13.31 11.97 21.08
N LEU A 166 -14.54 12.06 21.60
CA LEU A 166 -14.89 11.42 22.88
C LEU A 166 -14.77 9.90 22.83
N LEU A 167 -15.06 9.27 21.68
CA LEU A 167 -14.79 7.84 21.47
C LEU A 167 -13.29 7.54 21.52
N ARG A 168 -12.45 8.36 20.90
CA ARG A 168 -10.99 8.25 20.99
C ARG A 168 -10.54 8.33 22.45
N GLU A 169 -10.97 9.35 23.19
CA GLU A 169 -10.60 9.52 24.61
C GLU A 169 -11.08 8.35 25.48
N PHE A 170 -12.29 7.84 25.23
CA PHE A 170 -12.78 6.65 25.92
C PHE A 170 -11.91 5.43 25.63
N ILE A 171 -11.61 5.15 24.36
CA ILE A 171 -10.81 3.99 23.96
C ILE A 171 -9.41 4.05 24.59
N GLN A 172 -8.75 5.21 24.52
CA GLN A 172 -7.37 5.37 25.01
C GLN A 172 -7.28 5.32 26.54
N ASN A 173 -8.29 5.80 27.26
CA ASN A 173 -8.20 6.00 28.72
C ASN A 173 -9.07 5.04 29.55
N GLN A 174 -10.01 4.29 28.95
CA GLN A 174 -10.96 3.45 29.69
C GLN A 174 -10.92 1.97 29.30
N ILE A 175 -10.23 1.60 28.21
CA ILE A 175 -10.03 0.20 27.81
C ILE A 175 -8.63 -0.23 28.20
N GLU A 176 -8.55 -1.14 29.17
CA GLU A 176 -7.28 -1.62 29.75
C GLU A 176 -6.64 -2.75 28.94
N ASP A 177 -7.45 -3.69 28.42
CA ASP A 177 -6.94 -4.78 27.59
C ASP A 177 -6.43 -4.22 26.25
N GLN A 178 -5.12 -4.36 26.00
CA GLN A 178 -4.46 -3.76 24.86
C GLN A 178 -4.95 -4.32 23.51
N TYR A 179 -5.33 -5.60 23.44
CA TYR A 179 -5.84 -6.21 22.21
C TYR A 179 -7.25 -5.73 21.90
N ILE A 180 -8.12 -5.62 22.92
CA ILE A 180 -9.46 -5.05 22.78
C ILE A 180 -9.37 -3.56 22.45
N GLN A 181 -8.47 -2.82 23.10
CA GLN A 181 -8.22 -1.41 22.81
C GLN A 181 -7.78 -1.22 21.35
N ASN A 182 -6.89 -2.06 20.85
CA ASN A 182 -6.43 -2.05 19.46
C ASN A 182 -7.56 -2.36 18.48
N LEU A 183 -8.40 -3.37 18.76
CA LEU A 183 -9.58 -3.69 17.95
C LEU A 183 -10.55 -2.50 17.86
N PHE A 184 -10.84 -1.86 19.00
CA PHE A 184 -11.70 -0.67 19.07
C PHE A 184 -11.06 0.54 18.37
N SER A 185 -9.75 0.73 18.52
CA SER A 185 -9.00 1.79 17.85
C SER A 185 -9.03 1.62 16.33
N LEU A 186 -8.89 0.39 15.82
CA LEU A 186 -9.00 0.14 14.38
C LEU A 186 -10.45 0.33 13.89
N ALA A 187 -11.46 -0.09 14.66
CA ALA A 187 -12.86 0.16 14.34
C ALA A 187 -13.17 1.67 14.26
N LEU A 188 -12.64 2.47 15.20
CA LEU A 188 -12.78 3.92 15.16
C LEU A 188 -12.02 4.51 13.96
N THR A 189 -10.83 3.98 13.65
CA THR A 189 -10.02 4.39 12.49
C THR A 189 -10.77 4.21 11.17
N ASP A 190 -11.38 3.04 10.92
CA ASP A 190 -12.16 2.83 9.69
C ASP A 190 -13.46 3.68 9.68
N THR A 191 -14.04 3.92 10.86
CA THR A 191 -15.20 4.83 11.02
C THR A 191 -14.91 6.23 10.51
N LEU A 192 -13.68 6.74 10.66
CA LEU A 192 -13.31 8.11 10.28
C LEU A 192 -13.67 8.44 8.83
N ARG A 193 -13.47 7.51 7.89
CA ARG A 193 -13.79 7.77 6.48
C ARG A 193 -15.27 7.66 6.17
N ASN A 194 -15.98 6.78 6.87
CA ASN A 194 -17.42 6.62 6.71
C ASN A 194 -18.19 7.81 7.30
N ALA A 195 -17.68 8.38 8.40
CA ALA A 195 -18.23 9.55 9.07
C ALA A 195 -17.80 10.90 8.45
N ALA A 196 -16.79 10.94 7.58
CA ALA A 196 -16.35 12.18 6.91
C ALA A 196 -17.30 12.58 5.76
N ASP A 197 -17.51 13.89 5.55
CA ASP A 197 -18.31 14.47 4.45
C ASP A 197 -17.43 14.99 3.28
N ALA A 198 -16.25 14.41 3.08
CA ALA A 198 -15.36 14.80 2.00
C ALA A 198 -15.84 14.28 0.63
N ARG A 199 -15.93 15.17 -0.37
CA ARG A 199 -16.43 14.88 -1.74
C ARG A 199 -15.52 13.99 -2.58
N THR A 200 -14.37 13.59 -2.08
CA THR A 200 -13.50 12.64 -2.77
C THR A 200 -13.21 11.49 -1.82
N GLY A 201 -13.65 10.29 -2.19
CA GLY A 201 -13.20 9.08 -1.52
C GLY A 201 -11.68 8.95 -1.61
N TRP A 202 -11.16 7.87 -1.02
CA TRP A 202 -9.78 7.43 -1.21
C TRP A 202 -9.31 7.70 -2.65
N PRO A 203 -8.18 8.39 -2.86
CA PRO A 203 -7.09 8.59 -1.91
C PRO A 203 -6.89 10.02 -1.38
N TYR A 204 -7.76 10.96 -1.74
CA TYR A 204 -7.64 12.36 -1.32
C TYR A 204 -8.85 12.75 -0.49
N VAL A 205 -8.63 13.28 0.70
CA VAL A 205 -9.69 13.93 1.46
C VAL A 205 -9.59 15.42 1.13
N ALA A 206 -10.34 15.86 0.12
CA ALA A 206 -10.47 17.27 -0.18
C ALA A 206 -11.60 17.84 0.70
N PRO A 207 -11.29 18.73 1.67
CA PRO A 207 -12.33 19.40 2.43
C PRO A 207 -13.24 20.18 1.49
N ARG A 208 -14.54 20.29 1.84
CA ARG A 208 -15.49 21.09 1.05
C ARG A 208 -15.00 22.54 0.97
N LYS A 209 -15.17 23.15 -0.20
CA LYS A 209 -14.88 24.57 -0.45
C LYS A 209 -16.05 25.50 -0.14
N ASP A 210 -17.27 24.95 -0.04
CA ASP A 210 -18.51 25.73 0.13
C ASP A 210 -18.98 25.74 1.59
N ASN A 211 -19.54 26.88 2.02
CA ASN A 211 -20.17 27.12 3.33
C ASN A 211 -21.51 26.38 3.52
N GLN A 212 -21.75 25.26 2.83
CA GLN A 212 -22.97 24.46 3.04
C GLN A 212 -22.81 23.58 4.28
N GLU A 213 -23.87 23.48 5.08
CA GLU A 213 -23.89 22.62 6.28
C GLU A 213 -23.53 21.18 5.93
N MET A 214 -22.63 20.59 6.73
CA MET A 214 -22.27 19.17 6.63
C MET A 214 -23.39 18.33 7.25
N PRO A 215 -23.90 17.29 6.57
CA PRO A 215 -24.93 16.45 7.15
C PRO A 215 -24.37 15.67 8.34
N LEU A 216 -25.14 15.62 9.42
CA LEU A 216 -24.86 14.74 10.56
C LEU A 216 -25.00 13.27 10.11
N LYS A 217 -23.99 12.44 10.41
CA LYS A 217 -23.92 11.03 9.98
C LYS A 217 -24.08 10.01 11.11
N ASP A 218 -24.19 10.48 12.36
CA ASP A 218 -24.22 9.63 13.55
C ASP A 218 -22.97 8.74 13.65
N GLY A 219 -21.83 9.38 13.90
CA GLY A 219 -20.52 8.72 14.02
C GLY A 219 -20.49 7.57 15.04
N PHE A 220 -21.30 7.64 16.11
CA PHE A 220 -21.39 6.55 17.10
C PHE A 220 -22.01 5.29 16.50
N THR A 221 -23.12 5.42 15.77
CA THR A 221 -23.79 4.26 15.15
C THR A 221 -22.90 3.61 14.08
N ILE A 222 -22.15 4.42 13.30
CA ILE A 222 -21.16 3.89 12.35
C ILE A 222 -20.07 3.10 13.10
N PHE A 223 -19.51 3.67 14.17
CA PHE A 223 -18.51 3.01 15.01
C PHE A 223 -19.00 1.68 15.59
N GLN A 224 -20.19 1.67 16.18
CA GLN A 224 -20.80 0.46 16.72
C GLN A 224 -20.96 -0.63 15.65
N LYS A 225 -21.35 -0.25 14.43
CA LYS A 225 -21.45 -1.19 13.30
C LYS A 225 -20.07 -1.76 12.94
N MET A 226 -19.02 -0.94 12.93
CA MET A 226 -17.65 -1.40 12.64
C MET A 226 -17.16 -2.40 13.69
N VAL A 227 -17.33 -2.12 14.98
CA VAL A 227 -16.94 -3.05 16.06
C VAL A 227 -17.63 -4.41 15.91
N ARG A 228 -18.96 -4.40 15.67
CA ARG A 228 -19.72 -5.65 15.50
C ARG A 228 -19.37 -6.40 14.22
N GLN A 229 -19.03 -5.69 13.14
CA GLN A 229 -18.53 -6.31 11.93
C GLN A 229 -17.19 -7.01 12.17
N MET A 230 -16.26 -6.38 12.90
CA MET A 230 -14.98 -6.99 13.24
C MET A 230 -15.17 -8.24 14.12
N TYR A 231 -16.07 -8.21 15.09
CA TYR A 231 -16.42 -9.40 15.87
C TYR A 231 -16.97 -10.54 15.00
N SER A 232 -17.89 -10.26 14.09
CA SER A 232 -18.42 -11.27 13.16
C SER A 232 -17.35 -11.85 12.23
N ASP A 233 -16.38 -11.04 11.82
CA ASP A 233 -15.24 -11.50 11.02
C ASP A 233 -14.33 -12.43 11.82
N LEU A 234 -14.07 -12.13 13.10
CA LEU A 234 -13.31 -13.00 14.01
C LEU A 234 -13.99 -14.37 14.17
N GLN A 235 -15.31 -14.40 14.35
CA GLN A 235 -16.07 -15.66 14.39
C GLN A 235 -15.86 -16.47 13.10
N THR A 236 -15.91 -15.80 11.97
CA THR A 236 -15.75 -16.43 10.65
C THR A 236 -14.34 -17.01 10.48
N VAL A 237 -13.29 -16.24 10.78
CA VAL A 237 -11.92 -16.73 10.56
C VAL A 237 -11.52 -17.79 11.58
N GLN A 238 -11.86 -17.64 12.87
CA GLN A 238 -11.55 -18.67 13.86
C GLN A 238 -12.21 -20.02 13.53
N ALA A 239 -13.47 -20.00 13.06
CA ALA A 239 -14.15 -21.21 12.61
C ALA A 239 -13.47 -21.81 11.37
N ALA A 240 -13.07 -20.98 10.40
CA ALA A 240 -12.40 -21.44 9.19
C ALA A 240 -10.98 -21.98 9.44
N THR A 241 -10.30 -21.51 10.48
CA THR A 241 -8.90 -21.86 10.77
C THR A 241 -8.73 -22.82 11.94
N GLN A 242 -9.81 -23.40 12.47
CA GLN A 242 -9.75 -24.32 13.61
C GLN A 242 -8.90 -25.57 13.33
N SER A 243 -8.91 -26.05 12.09
CA SER A 243 -8.15 -27.23 11.64
C SER A 243 -6.86 -26.87 10.89
N VAL A 244 -6.54 -25.57 10.79
CA VAL A 244 -5.35 -25.10 10.09
C VAL A 244 -4.15 -25.28 11.02
N PRO A 245 -3.03 -25.86 10.54
CA PRO A 245 -1.85 -26.06 11.36
C PRO A 245 -1.26 -24.71 11.83
N PRO A 246 -0.61 -24.68 13.00
CA PRO A 246 0.12 -23.49 13.46
C PRO A 246 1.15 -23.04 12.43
N CYS A 247 1.35 -21.73 12.35
CA CYS A 247 2.34 -21.11 11.48
C CYS A 247 3.01 -19.92 12.17
N GLU A 248 4.18 -19.55 11.68
CA GLU A 248 4.90 -18.38 12.14
C GLU A 248 4.59 -17.17 11.24
N ILE A 249 4.12 -16.09 11.84
CA ILE A 249 3.74 -14.87 11.13
C ILE A 249 4.52 -13.70 11.72
N TYR A 250 5.36 -13.08 10.88
CA TYR A 250 6.16 -11.91 11.24
C TYR A 250 5.70 -10.71 10.43
N ASN A 251 5.12 -9.72 11.11
CA ASN A 251 4.86 -8.39 10.54
C ASN A 251 5.89 -7.41 11.09
N VAL A 252 6.89 -7.09 10.28
CA VAL A 252 8.08 -6.34 10.70
C VAL A 252 7.93 -4.87 10.30
N SER A 253 8.01 -3.97 11.28
CA SER A 253 8.14 -2.55 10.99
C SER A 253 9.58 -2.26 10.59
N GLY A 254 9.84 -2.11 9.28
CA GLY A 254 11.19 -2.08 8.75
C GLY A 254 11.30 -1.50 7.36
N ASP A 255 12.53 -1.25 6.93
CA ASP A 255 12.86 -0.77 5.59
C ASP A 255 13.34 -1.95 4.72
N SER A 256 12.61 -2.23 3.65
CA SER A 256 12.84 -3.35 2.74
C SER A 256 14.15 -3.25 1.95
N ARG A 257 14.78 -2.07 1.96
CA ARG A 257 16.13 -1.85 1.40
C ARG A 257 17.24 -2.43 2.28
N GLN A 258 16.91 -2.82 3.51
CA GLN A 258 17.85 -3.43 4.46
C GLN A 258 17.79 -4.95 4.36
N ARG A 259 18.82 -5.62 4.91
CA ARG A 259 18.80 -7.08 5.10
C ARG A 259 17.76 -7.46 6.14
N GLN A 260 16.90 -8.42 5.82
CA GLN A 260 15.85 -8.92 6.70
C GLN A 260 16.34 -10.11 7.53
N ASN A 261 15.67 -10.37 8.65
CA ASN A 261 15.97 -11.51 9.53
C ASN A 261 15.36 -12.81 8.99
N LEU A 262 15.79 -13.19 7.79
CA LEU A 262 15.46 -14.43 7.09
C LEU A 262 16.77 -15.09 6.66
N ALA A 263 16.84 -16.42 6.75
CA ALA A 263 17.98 -17.17 6.26
C ALA A 263 18.06 -17.11 4.71
N ASP A 264 19.25 -17.37 4.18
CA ASP A 264 19.42 -17.55 2.73
C ASP A 264 18.60 -18.77 2.29
N ASN A 265 17.92 -18.69 1.14
CA ASN A 265 17.12 -19.80 0.59
C ASN A 265 15.99 -20.34 1.49
N GLN A 266 15.40 -19.50 2.35
CA GLN A 266 14.32 -19.90 3.26
C GLN A 266 12.93 -19.80 2.62
N VAL A 267 12.73 -18.89 1.66
CA VAL A 267 11.43 -18.45 1.16
C VAL A 267 11.12 -19.14 -0.17
N LYS A 268 9.95 -19.74 -0.29
CA LYS A 268 9.49 -20.35 -1.54
C LYS A 268 8.92 -19.35 -2.52
N LEU A 269 8.12 -18.42 -2.01
CA LEU A 269 7.41 -17.44 -2.82
C LEU A 269 7.45 -16.06 -2.18
N ALA A 270 7.91 -15.07 -2.94
CA ALA A 270 7.76 -13.67 -2.59
C ALA A 270 6.64 -13.04 -3.43
N LEU A 271 5.65 -12.42 -2.77
CA LEU A 271 4.51 -11.74 -3.41
C LEU A 271 4.44 -10.31 -2.89
N THR A 272 4.41 -9.33 -3.78
CA THR A 272 4.39 -7.93 -3.36
C THR A 272 3.74 -6.99 -4.38
N SER A 273 3.49 -5.77 -3.93
CA SER A 273 3.27 -4.60 -4.78
C SER A 273 4.10 -3.45 -4.23
N PRO A 274 5.25 -3.09 -4.85
CA PRO A 274 6.01 -1.93 -4.40
C PRO A 274 5.15 -0.66 -4.57
N PRO A 275 5.41 0.43 -3.83
CA PRO A 275 4.87 1.74 -4.18
C PRO A 275 5.04 2.06 -5.68
N TYR A 276 3.95 2.24 -6.42
CA TYR A 276 4.05 2.41 -7.88
C TYR A 276 4.73 3.73 -8.24
N LEU A 277 5.51 3.74 -9.34
CA LEU A 277 6.15 4.92 -9.92
C LEU A 277 5.12 5.87 -10.58
N ASN A 278 4.12 6.32 -9.83
CA ASN A 278 2.96 7.06 -10.35
C ASN A 278 2.75 8.41 -9.65
N ASN A 279 3.74 8.88 -8.87
CA ASN A 279 3.67 10.08 -8.05
C ASN A 279 2.60 10.04 -6.96
N TYR A 280 2.34 8.86 -6.43
CA TYR A 280 1.41 8.66 -5.34
C TYR A 280 2.19 8.63 -4.02
N ASP A 281 2.08 9.71 -3.25
CA ASP A 281 2.67 9.79 -1.92
C ASP A 281 1.89 8.89 -0.95
N TYR A 282 2.44 7.74 -0.59
CA TYR A 282 1.82 6.76 0.33
C TYR A 282 1.79 7.24 1.78
N ALA A 283 2.76 8.06 2.21
CA ALA A 283 2.82 8.63 3.56
C ALA A 283 1.67 9.62 3.82
N ASP A 284 1.23 10.36 2.80
CA ASP A 284 0.13 11.32 2.93
C ASP A 284 -1.26 10.67 3.00
N ARG A 285 -1.40 9.38 2.68
CA ARG A 285 -2.73 8.77 2.47
C ARG A 285 -3.48 8.43 3.72
N THR A 286 -2.74 8.20 4.78
CA THR A 286 -3.23 7.97 6.13
C THR A 286 -3.31 9.28 6.92
N ARG A 287 -3.17 10.45 6.26
CA ARG A 287 -3.15 11.77 6.92
C ARG A 287 -4.42 12.04 7.73
N LEU A 288 -5.59 11.66 7.23
CA LEU A 288 -6.85 11.85 7.97
C LEU A 288 -6.81 11.11 9.31
N GLU A 289 -6.43 9.83 9.26
CA GLU A 289 -6.35 8.96 10.42
C GLU A 289 -5.25 9.41 11.38
N THR A 290 -4.05 9.66 10.87
CA THR A 290 -2.90 10.02 11.69
C THR A 290 -3.04 11.41 12.31
N TYR A 291 -3.71 12.37 11.65
CA TYR A 291 -4.08 13.64 12.26
C TYR A 291 -5.14 13.47 13.34
N PHE A 292 -6.16 12.64 13.09
CA PHE A 292 -7.20 12.37 14.08
C PHE A 292 -6.64 11.71 15.35
N TRP A 293 -5.70 10.78 15.21
CA TRP A 293 -5.03 10.14 16.35
C TRP A 293 -3.89 10.96 16.97
N GLY A 294 -3.55 12.11 16.38
CA GLY A 294 -2.44 12.94 16.84
C GLY A 294 -1.04 12.35 16.59
N ILE A 295 -0.93 11.32 15.74
CA ILE A 295 0.34 10.69 15.33
C ILE A 295 1.17 11.66 14.48
N THR A 296 0.50 12.46 13.66
CA THR A 296 1.11 13.57 12.92
C THR A 296 0.24 14.82 13.06
N GLN A 297 0.83 16.01 13.00
CA GLN A 297 0.09 17.27 13.06
C GLN A 297 0.39 18.20 11.88
N SER A 298 1.43 17.87 11.10
CA SER A 298 1.92 18.70 10.01
C SER A 298 2.50 17.84 8.87
N TRP A 299 2.73 18.48 7.71
CA TRP A 299 3.45 17.87 6.60
C TRP A 299 4.87 17.42 6.99
N GLN A 300 5.54 18.18 7.87
CA GLN A 300 6.86 17.85 8.37
C GLN A 300 6.82 16.59 9.24
N ASP A 301 5.80 16.42 10.08
CA ASP A 301 5.62 15.19 10.85
C ASP A 301 5.38 13.98 9.97
N ILE A 302 4.55 14.11 8.92
CA ILE A 302 4.35 13.03 7.94
C ILE A 302 5.68 12.66 7.28
N SER A 303 6.52 13.66 6.96
CA SER A 303 7.84 13.39 6.37
C SER A 303 8.73 12.57 7.31
N ARG A 304 8.93 13.09 8.52
CA ARG A 304 9.80 12.50 9.53
C ARG A 304 9.32 11.11 9.97
N ASN A 305 8.00 10.95 10.16
CA ASN A 305 7.46 9.73 10.75
C ASN A 305 7.34 8.61 9.72
N PHE A 306 7.06 8.92 8.45
CA PHE A 306 6.75 7.94 7.40
C PHE A 306 7.54 8.14 6.10
N ARG A 307 7.44 9.33 5.48
CA ARG A 307 7.88 9.55 4.08
C ARG A 307 9.35 9.21 3.84
N ASP A 308 10.23 9.61 4.76
CA ASP A 308 11.68 9.46 4.62
C ASP A 308 12.14 8.00 4.75
N LYS A 309 11.25 7.11 5.23
CA LYS A 309 11.49 5.67 5.40
C LYS A 309 10.98 4.83 4.22
N LEU A 310 10.14 5.42 3.37
CA LEU A 310 9.57 4.74 2.21
C LEU A 310 10.52 4.86 1.01
N ILE A 311 10.47 3.89 0.09
CA ILE A 311 11.12 4.02 -1.21
C ILE A 311 10.55 5.21 -1.98
N VAL A 312 11.37 5.85 -2.82
CA VAL A 312 10.96 7.02 -3.61
C VAL A 312 10.00 6.60 -4.72
N ALA A 313 8.72 6.93 -4.60
CA ALA A 313 7.68 6.72 -5.63
C ALA A 313 6.90 8.01 -5.96
N ALA A 314 7.19 9.09 -5.23
CA ALA A 314 6.58 10.40 -5.38
C ALA A 314 7.59 11.54 -5.31
N THR A 315 7.30 12.60 -6.07
CA THR A 315 8.11 13.83 -6.13
C THR A 315 8.19 14.57 -4.80
N THR A 316 7.26 14.33 -3.87
CA THR A 316 7.31 14.86 -2.50
C THR A 316 8.40 14.22 -1.64
N GLN A 317 8.95 13.07 -2.05
CA GLN A 317 10.07 12.38 -1.40
C GLN A 317 11.43 12.86 -1.93
N VAL A 318 11.43 13.63 -3.01
CA VAL A 318 12.66 14.10 -3.66
C VAL A 318 13.08 15.43 -3.07
N ASN A 319 14.27 15.47 -2.47
CA ASN A 319 14.97 16.72 -2.21
C ASN A 319 15.99 16.97 -3.34
N ARG A 320 15.56 17.69 -4.37
CA ARG A 320 16.37 17.94 -5.58
C ARG A 320 17.75 18.50 -5.28
N SER A 321 17.89 19.35 -4.27
CA SER A 321 19.19 19.97 -3.93
C SER A 321 20.28 18.97 -3.54
N LYS A 322 19.92 17.74 -3.19
CA LYS A 322 20.84 16.67 -2.82
C LYS A 322 21.38 15.86 -4.00
N TYR A 323 20.88 16.09 -5.22
CA TYR A 323 21.16 15.23 -6.37
C TYR A 323 21.52 16.02 -7.63
N GLN A 324 22.43 15.45 -8.42
CA GLN A 324 22.73 15.89 -9.79
C GLN A 324 22.03 14.92 -10.74
N VAL A 325 21.34 15.44 -11.75
CA VAL A 325 20.51 14.62 -12.66
C VAL A 325 21.38 13.66 -13.47
N GLU A 326 22.57 14.13 -13.86
CA GLU A 326 23.54 13.45 -14.70
C GLU A 326 24.14 12.21 -14.03
N THR A 327 24.05 12.12 -12.70
CA THR A 327 24.62 11.03 -11.90
C THR A 327 23.60 10.43 -10.92
N ALA A 328 22.30 10.70 -11.11
CA ALA A 328 21.27 10.28 -10.17
C ALA A 328 20.99 8.77 -10.25
N VAL A 329 21.13 8.16 -11.43
CA VAL A 329 21.02 6.70 -11.60
C VAL A 329 22.28 6.06 -11.03
N SER A 330 22.12 5.10 -10.11
CA SER A 330 23.24 4.46 -9.41
C SER A 330 24.20 3.76 -10.37
N SER A 331 25.50 3.85 -10.13
CA SER A 331 26.51 3.06 -10.85
C SER A 331 26.34 1.56 -10.64
N GLU A 332 25.74 1.15 -9.52
CA GLU A 332 25.39 -0.24 -9.26
C GLU A 332 24.40 -0.78 -10.29
N ILE A 333 23.43 0.04 -10.74
CA ILE A 333 22.53 -0.35 -11.83
C ILE A 333 23.31 -0.58 -13.13
N LYS A 334 24.38 0.19 -13.38
CA LYS A 334 25.26 0.00 -14.53
C LYS A 334 26.02 -1.32 -14.46
N GLU A 335 26.47 -1.72 -13.27
CA GLU A 335 27.15 -3.00 -13.03
C GLU A 335 26.19 -4.19 -13.21
N ILE A 336 24.95 -4.05 -12.73
CA ILE A 336 23.90 -5.07 -12.86
C ILE A 336 23.44 -5.23 -14.32
N SER A 337 23.13 -4.11 -14.98
CA SER A 337 22.64 -4.10 -16.36
C SER A 337 22.96 -2.76 -17.05
N PRO A 338 24.02 -2.71 -17.89
CA PRO A 338 24.37 -1.50 -18.64
C PRO A 338 23.23 -0.99 -19.54
N GLN A 339 22.42 -1.90 -20.08
CA GLN A 339 21.27 -1.56 -20.91
C GLN A 339 20.20 -0.81 -20.11
N VAL A 340 19.85 -1.32 -18.92
CA VAL A 340 18.90 -0.65 -18.02
C VAL A 340 19.43 0.71 -17.59
N TYR A 341 20.72 0.79 -17.21
CA TYR A 341 21.34 2.06 -16.84
C TYR A 341 21.21 3.10 -17.95
N ASN A 342 21.57 2.75 -19.19
CA ASN A 342 21.49 3.67 -20.33
C ASN A 342 20.05 4.13 -20.57
N PHE A 343 19.08 3.21 -20.58
CA PHE A 343 17.66 3.55 -20.74
C PHE A 343 17.18 4.52 -19.65
N LEU A 344 17.50 4.24 -18.38
CA LEU A 344 17.11 5.10 -17.26
C LEU A 344 17.79 6.46 -17.35
N GLN A 345 19.08 6.51 -17.67
CA GLN A 345 19.83 7.75 -17.78
C GLN A 345 19.27 8.65 -18.90
N GLU A 346 18.99 8.09 -20.07
CA GLU A 346 18.36 8.80 -21.18
C GLU A 346 16.98 9.34 -20.79
N SER A 347 16.14 8.50 -20.17
CA SER A 347 14.81 8.87 -19.70
C SER A 347 14.85 9.98 -18.65
N VAL A 348 15.79 9.92 -17.71
CA VAL A 348 15.98 10.91 -16.63
C VAL A 348 16.43 12.26 -17.21
N LEU A 349 17.37 12.26 -18.15
CA LEU A 349 17.81 13.49 -18.84
C LEU A 349 16.68 14.11 -19.66
N GLU A 350 15.89 13.30 -20.36
CA GLU A 350 14.73 13.79 -21.10
C GLU A 350 13.66 14.39 -20.15
N LEU A 351 13.37 13.71 -19.04
CA LEU A 351 12.45 14.20 -18.01
C LEU A 351 12.92 15.54 -17.43
N ALA A 352 14.22 15.71 -17.21
CA ALA A 352 14.78 16.96 -16.71
C ALA A 352 14.59 18.12 -17.69
N GLN A 353 14.74 17.87 -18.99
CA GLN A 353 14.44 18.85 -20.03
C GLN A 353 12.95 19.20 -20.07
N ARG A 354 12.07 18.18 -20.09
CA ARG A 354 10.60 18.38 -20.13
C ARG A 354 10.09 19.07 -18.86
N ARG A 355 10.68 18.83 -17.70
CA ARG A 355 10.34 19.46 -16.41
C ARG A 355 10.35 20.98 -16.49
N LEU A 356 11.33 21.56 -17.18
CA LEU A 356 11.45 23.02 -17.32
C LEU A 356 10.31 23.65 -18.11
N GLN A 357 9.60 22.85 -18.92
CA GLN A 357 8.49 23.28 -19.77
C GLN A 357 7.12 23.12 -19.08
N LYS A 358 7.06 22.48 -17.90
CA LYS A 358 5.80 22.13 -17.22
C LYS A 358 5.54 23.02 -16.01
N GLY A 359 4.29 23.45 -15.85
CA GLY A 359 3.83 24.11 -14.64
C GLY A 359 4.08 23.24 -13.40
N GLY A 360 4.58 23.85 -12.33
CA GLY A 360 4.93 23.17 -11.07
C GLY A 360 6.30 22.47 -11.05
N LYS A 361 6.97 22.26 -12.20
CA LYS A 361 8.35 21.72 -12.30
C LYS A 361 8.61 20.53 -11.36
N LYS A 362 7.68 19.56 -11.35
CA LYS A 362 7.78 18.37 -10.49
C LYS A 362 9.02 17.56 -10.84
N ASP A 363 9.71 17.06 -9.83
CA ASP A 363 11.01 16.37 -9.96
C ASP A 363 10.88 14.91 -10.41
N TYR A 364 10.18 14.68 -11.52
CA TYR A 364 9.98 13.34 -12.06
C TYR A 364 11.26 12.68 -12.57
N ASP A 365 12.21 13.47 -13.04
CA ASP A 365 13.56 13.03 -13.40
C ASP A 365 14.22 12.29 -12.25
N LEU A 366 14.35 12.95 -11.09
CA LEU A 366 14.96 12.36 -9.91
C LEU A 366 14.09 11.29 -9.25
N MET A 367 12.76 11.43 -9.30
CA MET A 367 11.85 10.39 -8.80
C MET A 367 12.08 9.04 -9.51
N VAL A 368 12.24 9.05 -10.85
CA VAL A 368 12.51 7.84 -11.63
C VAL A 368 13.87 7.25 -11.27
N ALA A 369 14.92 8.07 -11.21
CA ALA A 369 16.27 7.59 -10.86
C ALA A 369 16.30 6.93 -9.47
N LEU A 370 15.78 7.64 -8.46
CA LEU A 370 15.83 7.19 -7.07
C LEU A 370 14.92 6.00 -6.79
N TYR A 371 13.79 5.88 -7.49
CA TYR A 371 12.92 4.71 -7.38
C TYR A 371 13.66 3.40 -7.70
N PHE A 372 14.37 3.36 -8.83
CA PHE A 372 15.11 2.16 -9.20
C PHE A 372 16.36 1.94 -8.34
N ASN A 373 17.02 3.01 -7.88
CA ASN A 373 18.09 2.89 -6.89
C ASN A 373 17.59 2.22 -5.60
N ASP A 374 16.40 2.60 -5.13
CA ASP A 374 15.78 2.02 -3.93
C ASP A 374 15.30 0.57 -4.16
N LEU A 375 14.90 0.20 -5.37
CA LEU A 375 14.45 -1.18 -5.67
C LEU A 375 15.59 -2.19 -5.78
N VAL A 376 16.79 -1.79 -6.20
CA VAL A 376 17.95 -2.71 -6.32
C VAL A 376 18.22 -3.50 -5.02
N PRO A 377 18.38 -2.86 -3.84
CA PRO A 377 18.64 -3.61 -2.61
C PRO A 377 17.45 -4.51 -2.21
N VAL A 378 16.22 -4.12 -2.55
CA VAL A 378 15.02 -4.94 -2.28
C VAL A 378 15.05 -6.21 -3.14
N ILE A 379 15.35 -6.09 -4.43
CA ILE A 379 15.45 -7.25 -5.34
C ILE A 379 16.60 -8.17 -4.91
N LYS A 380 17.74 -7.59 -4.51
CA LYS A 380 18.89 -8.35 -3.97
C LYS A 380 18.52 -9.15 -2.73
N GLU A 381 17.85 -8.51 -1.78
CA GLU A 381 17.43 -9.16 -0.55
C GLU A 381 16.40 -10.26 -0.82
N THR A 382 15.42 -10.01 -1.69
CA THR A 382 14.45 -11.03 -2.12
C THR A 382 15.15 -12.21 -2.80
N TYR A 383 16.10 -11.95 -3.70
CA TYR A 383 16.90 -13.01 -4.34
C TYR A 383 17.63 -13.86 -3.31
N ARG A 384 18.25 -13.24 -2.30
CA ARG A 384 18.97 -13.97 -1.25
C ARG A 384 18.07 -14.92 -0.48
N VAL A 385 16.90 -14.44 -0.03
CA VAL A 385 16.00 -15.24 0.82
C VAL A 385 15.23 -16.29 0.04
N LEU A 386 15.04 -16.12 -1.27
CA LEU A 386 14.35 -17.11 -2.09
C LEU A 386 15.15 -18.41 -2.21
N GLU A 387 14.47 -19.55 -2.11
CA GLU A 387 15.06 -20.86 -2.40
C GLU A 387 15.35 -21.04 -3.91
N PRO A 388 16.20 -22.00 -4.31
CA PRO A 388 16.34 -22.37 -5.72
C PRO A 388 14.98 -22.73 -6.32
N ASP A 389 14.69 -22.28 -7.55
CA ASP A 389 13.38 -22.40 -8.20
C ASP A 389 12.24 -21.61 -7.52
N GLY A 390 12.55 -20.83 -6.48
CA GLY A 390 11.64 -19.88 -5.84
C GLY A 390 11.29 -18.71 -6.75
N HIS A 391 10.12 -18.12 -6.52
CA HIS A 391 9.56 -17.08 -7.39
C HIS A 391 9.39 -15.75 -6.67
N PHE A 392 9.67 -14.65 -7.36
CA PHE A 392 9.31 -13.30 -6.93
C PHE A 392 8.26 -12.71 -7.86
N CYS A 393 7.05 -12.50 -7.37
CA CYS A 393 5.95 -11.92 -8.11
C CYS A 393 5.65 -10.49 -7.62
N LEU A 394 5.78 -9.52 -8.51
CA LEU A 394 5.49 -8.11 -8.24
C LEU A 394 4.31 -7.66 -9.07
N VAL A 395 3.24 -7.22 -8.43
CA VAL A 395 2.15 -6.51 -9.11
C VAL A 395 2.57 -5.06 -9.26
N LEU A 396 2.68 -4.57 -10.49
CA LEU A 396 2.92 -3.15 -10.76
C LEU A 396 2.44 -2.74 -12.14
N GLY A 397 2.35 -1.42 -12.35
CA GLY A 397 2.10 -0.83 -13.65
C GLY A 397 3.25 0.05 -14.10
N ASP A 398 3.37 0.19 -15.42
CA ASP A 398 4.27 1.16 -16.02
C ASP A 398 3.78 2.60 -15.79
N SER A 399 4.65 3.56 -16.12
CA SER A 399 4.39 4.97 -15.89
C SER A 399 4.83 5.82 -17.06
N ALA A 400 4.22 7.00 -17.23
CA ALA A 400 4.69 7.96 -18.22
C ALA A 400 4.75 9.39 -17.65
N PRO A 401 5.59 9.66 -16.64
CA PRO A 401 5.80 11.01 -16.12
C PRO A 401 6.19 11.96 -17.26
N TYR A 402 5.52 13.12 -17.35
CA TYR A 402 5.67 14.06 -18.46
C TYR A 402 5.62 13.45 -19.87
N GLY A 403 4.96 12.29 -20.02
CA GLY A 403 4.84 11.56 -21.28
C GLY A 403 6.10 10.81 -21.72
N VAL A 404 7.11 10.64 -20.86
CA VAL A 404 8.26 9.74 -21.10
C VAL A 404 7.88 8.38 -20.55
N HIS A 405 7.77 7.36 -21.40
CA HIS A 405 7.33 6.03 -21.00
C HIS A 405 8.43 5.28 -20.25
N ILE A 406 8.19 4.98 -18.99
CA ILE A 406 9.05 4.17 -18.15
C ILE A 406 8.40 2.79 -18.01
N GLN A 407 8.91 1.83 -18.79
CA GLN A 407 8.49 0.43 -18.78
C GLN A 407 9.01 -0.27 -17.53
N THR A 408 8.32 0.01 -16.41
CA THR A 408 8.78 -0.36 -15.07
C THR A 408 8.88 -1.88 -14.92
N ASP A 409 8.00 -2.62 -15.59
CA ASP A 409 8.03 -4.06 -15.71
C ASP A 409 9.33 -4.58 -16.35
N GLN A 410 9.72 -4.04 -17.50
CA GLN A 410 10.93 -4.45 -18.21
C GLN A 410 12.18 -4.07 -17.43
N VAL A 411 12.22 -2.87 -16.84
CA VAL A 411 13.35 -2.43 -16.03
C VAL A 411 13.57 -3.37 -14.84
N ILE A 412 12.52 -3.69 -14.08
CA ILE A 412 12.62 -4.62 -12.94
C ILE A 412 13.02 -6.02 -13.42
N GLY A 413 12.44 -6.51 -14.51
CA GLY A 413 12.77 -7.79 -15.11
C GLY A 413 14.26 -7.94 -15.44
N GLN A 414 14.80 -6.96 -16.16
CA GLN A 414 16.21 -6.93 -16.56
C GLN A 414 17.17 -6.72 -15.39
N LEU A 415 16.78 -5.92 -14.39
CA LEU A 415 17.54 -5.83 -13.13
C LEU A 415 17.57 -7.18 -12.41
N GLY A 416 16.44 -7.90 -12.38
CA GLY A 416 16.37 -9.25 -11.81
C GLY A 416 17.34 -10.21 -12.49
N LEU A 417 17.34 -10.26 -13.83
CA LEU A 417 18.28 -11.09 -14.59
C LEU A 417 19.75 -10.74 -14.27
N GLY A 418 20.08 -9.45 -14.24
CA GLY A 418 21.43 -8.99 -13.89
C GLY A 418 21.84 -9.29 -12.43
N LEU A 419 20.86 -9.49 -11.54
CA LEU A 419 21.07 -9.85 -10.14
C LEU A 419 21.15 -11.36 -9.89
N GLY A 420 20.94 -12.19 -10.91
CA GLY A 420 21.12 -13.64 -10.85
C GLY A 420 19.82 -14.44 -10.92
N PHE A 421 18.65 -13.81 -11.08
CA PHE A 421 17.43 -14.55 -11.45
C PHE A 421 17.64 -15.16 -12.85
N ARG A 422 17.21 -16.41 -13.03
CA ARG A 422 17.42 -17.14 -14.29
C ARG A 422 16.39 -16.82 -15.37
N ASP A 423 15.20 -16.35 -14.98
CA ASP A 423 14.10 -16.06 -15.89
C ASP A 423 13.28 -14.84 -15.42
N PHE A 424 12.68 -14.16 -16.40
CA PHE A 424 11.78 -13.03 -16.21
C PHE A 424 10.57 -13.17 -17.16
N LYS A 425 9.37 -13.15 -16.57
CA LYS A 425 8.09 -13.10 -17.29
C LYS A 425 7.28 -11.90 -16.87
N TYR A 426 6.49 -11.38 -17.81
CA TYR A 426 5.49 -10.36 -17.52
C TYR A 426 4.11 -10.81 -17.98
N GLU A 427 3.16 -10.74 -17.06
CA GLU A 427 1.78 -11.14 -17.25
C GLU A 427 0.86 -9.91 -17.16
N GLU A 428 0.36 -9.43 -18.31
CA GLU A 428 -0.52 -8.26 -18.37
C GLU A 428 -1.90 -8.58 -17.78
N LEU A 429 -2.25 -7.90 -16.68
CA LEU A 429 -3.57 -8.02 -16.06
C LEU A 429 -4.58 -7.07 -16.68
N ARG A 430 -4.18 -5.84 -17.03
CA ARG A 430 -5.07 -4.86 -17.66
C ARG A 430 -4.32 -3.70 -18.32
N GLN A 431 -5.00 -3.05 -19.26
CA GLN A 431 -4.57 -1.76 -19.81
C GLN A 431 -5.06 -0.58 -18.98
N ARG A 432 -4.27 0.50 -19.01
CA ARG A 432 -4.46 1.75 -18.26
C ARG A 432 -4.26 2.95 -19.18
N GLY A 433 -4.70 4.13 -18.71
CA GLY A 433 -4.48 5.39 -19.41
C GLY A 433 -5.55 5.76 -20.46
N GLY A 434 -6.37 4.81 -20.92
CA GLY A 434 -7.41 5.06 -21.93
C GLY A 434 -8.46 6.13 -21.57
N LYS A 435 -8.66 6.41 -20.28
CA LYS A 435 -9.60 7.43 -19.77
C LYS A 435 -9.15 8.89 -19.99
N TRP A 436 -7.89 9.11 -20.39
CA TRP A 436 -7.31 10.45 -20.48
C TRP A 436 -7.02 10.91 -21.91
N LYS A 437 -7.46 10.14 -22.92
CA LYS A 437 -7.18 10.40 -24.34
C LYS A 437 -7.57 11.82 -24.80
N GLU A 438 -8.59 12.39 -24.19
CA GLU A 438 -9.12 13.73 -24.51
C GLU A 438 -8.57 14.84 -23.61
N ASN A 439 -7.71 14.52 -22.63
CA ASN A 439 -7.17 15.52 -21.70
C ASN A 439 -5.79 16.02 -22.21
N PRO A 440 -5.71 17.27 -22.73
CA PRO A 440 -4.47 17.80 -23.31
C PRO A 440 -3.35 18.02 -22.27
N GLN A 441 -3.68 17.99 -20.97
CA GLN A 441 -2.69 18.09 -19.89
C GLN A 441 -2.08 16.73 -19.51
N ARG A 442 -2.60 15.62 -20.07
CA ARG A 442 -2.13 14.26 -19.81
C ARG A 442 -1.53 13.65 -21.08
N HIS A 443 -0.67 12.65 -20.90
CA HIS A 443 -0.07 11.93 -22.01
C HIS A 443 -1.05 10.92 -22.61
N ASN A 444 -0.83 10.56 -23.87
CA ASN A 444 -1.58 9.51 -24.57
C ASN A 444 -0.85 8.16 -24.63
N VAL A 445 0.28 8.03 -23.92
CA VAL A 445 1.01 6.77 -23.80
C VAL A 445 0.09 5.68 -23.23
N PRO A 446 -0.13 4.57 -23.94
CA PRO A 446 -0.86 3.42 -23.41
C PRO A 446 -0.02 2.80 -22.30
N LEU A 447 -0.66 2.64 -21.13
CA LEU A 447 -0.03 2.06 -19.95
C LEU A 447 -0.63 0.68 -19.69
N ARG A 448 0.08 -0.16 -18.95
CA ARG A 448 -0.36 -1.48 -18.54
C ARG A 448 -0.03 -1.75 -17.08
N GLU A 449 -0.79 -2.64 -16.48
CA GLU A 449 -0.53 -3.18 -15.15
C GLU A 449 -0.58 -4.69 -15.23
N GLY A 450 0.32 -5.34 -14.51
CA GLY A 450 0.54 -6.76 -14.61
C GLY A 450 1.39 -7.30 -13.48
N VAL A 451 1.81 -8.54 -13.63
CA VAL A 451 2.68 -9.24 -12.69
C VAL A 451 4.04 -9.46 -13.36
N VAL A 452 5.09 -8.91 -12.76
CA VAL A 452 6.48 -9.29 -13.05
C VAL A 452 6.78 -10.54 -12.24
N ILE A 453 7.23 -11.61 -12.90
CA ILE A 453 7.60 -12.87 -12.27
C ILE A 453 9.08 -13.10 -12.55
N LEU A 454 9.89 -13.16 -11.50
CA LEU A 454 11.29 -13.54 -11.56
C LEU A 454 11.47 -14.92 -10.93
N THR A 455 12.23 -15.80 -11.57
CA THR A 455 12.54 -17.14 -11.06
C THR A 455 14.01 -17.22 -10.69
N LYS A 456 14.31 -17.66 -9.46
CA LYS A 456 15.68 -17.94 -9.01
C LYS A 456 16.12 -19.29 -9.56
#